data_AF-A0A7V2LQ68-F1
#
_entry.id   AF-A0A7V2LQ68-F1
#
_cell.length_a   1.000
_cell.length_b   1.000
_cell.length_c   1.000
_cell.angle_alpha   90.00
_cell.angle_beta   90.00
_cell.angle_gamma   90.00
#
_symmetry.space_group_name_H-M   'P 1'
#
loop_
_entity.id
_entity.type
_entity.pdbx_description
1 polymer ?
#
loop_
_entity_poly.entity_id
_entity_poly.type
_entity_poly.pdbx_seq_one_letter_code
_entity_poly.pdbx_strand_id
1 'polypeptide(L)'
;MAQAEGGYLKGRLTVPHFFVEFRFHDYPKRYLKELMHEVARKFRVRGAIRHRPVPHMALFYGSRGRTDIRKVCAAIERVGGKYTLVPFKIDKFETRNGEEGKVIAAGITASPELKKLRVELRKELGKIWTPHRFDTQPNFWFHTVIAFKDIDRKFGNIWRYINSKKKPSIDQHLVRITVLNQKRRIEREYDLIFKKWLSRREALSKRLYQKTVNRLRELLGQPPEQRLSSWQRFINWVQGLWGKKCIYLIGDTHFDHANIIKYGKRPFANVRVMNRVLVKNWNNTVGPKDTVYFLGDWAFGRRHKPAKYWVRRLNGHIVSIKGSHDKGKIRKSMRLHYGGDRFLLIHNPDEKRANWNGWTIHGHKHNNNMRDYPFINGKRKTINVGVELTNYRPVSLDYLLSLDIDSIRRMETISSKPERW
;
A
#
# COMPACT_ATOMS: atom_id res chain seq x y z
N MET A 1 -52.95 -30.05 37.13
CA MET A 1 -53.54 -28.81 36.55
C MET A 1 -52.37 -27.86 36.30
N ALA A 2 -51.73 -27.76 35.14
CA ALA A 2 -52.19 -27.53 33.76
C ALA A 2 -52.84 -26.14 33.56
N GLN A 3 -52.39 -25.48 32.48
CA GLN A 3 -52.70 -24.14 31.91
C GLN A 3 -51.66 -23.06 32.26
N ALA A 4 -50.76 -22.59 31.39
CA ALA A 4 -50.65 -22.54 29.92
C ALA A 4 -51.84 -21.86 29.21
N GLU A 5 -51.62 -20.63 28.74
CA GLU A 5 -52.25 -19.91 27.62
C GLU A 5 -51.62 -18.50 27.60
N GLY A 6 -51.12 -17.87 26.55
CA GLY A 6 -50.96 -18.04 25.10
C GLY A 6 -50.40 -16.68 24.63
N GLY A 7 -49.39 -16.54 23.77
CA GLY A 7 -49.30 -17.05 22.41
C GLY A 7 -49.47 -15.89 21.39
N TYR A 8 -48.52 -15.80 20.44
CA TYR A 8 -48.60 -15.12 19.13
C TYR A 8 -48.03 -13.69 18.90
N LEU A 9 -46.70 -13.67 18.67
CA LEU A 9 -46.02 -13.30 17.41
C LEU A 9 -46.68 -12.29 16.45
N LYS A 10 -45.96 -11.19 16.14
CA LYS A 10 -45.88 -10.65 14.76
C LYS A 10 -44.45 -10.26 14.40
N GLY A 11 -43.90 -10.99 13.44
CA GLY A 11 -42.52 -10.87 12.97
C GLY A 11 -42.16 -9.47 12.49
N ARG A 12 -40.98 -8.99 12.91
CA ARG A 12 -40.28 -7.97 12.12
C ARG A 12 -39.82 -8.65 10.83
N LEU A 13 -40.63 -8.52 9.79
CA LEU A 13 -40.17 -8.64 8.41
C LEU A 13 -38.83 -7.91 8.32
N THR A 14 -37.74 -8.66 8.18
CA THR A 14 -36.40 -8.12 8.00
C THR A 14 -36.37 -7.40 6.66
N VAL A 15 -36.72 -6.12 6.65
CA VAL A 15 -36.58 -5.26 5.48
C VAL A 15 -35.12 -5.36 5.04
N PRO A 16 -34.83 -5.79 3.79
CA PRO A 16 -33.45 -5.89 3.37
C PRO A 16 -32.77 -4.51 3.54
N HIS A 17 -31.54 -4.48 4.05
CA HIS A 17 -30.77 -3.25 4.23
C HIS A 17 -29.46 -3.42 3.48
N PHE A 18 -29.08 -2.42 2.69
CA PHE A 18 -27.78 -2.39 2.04
C PHE A 18 -26.93 -1.26 2.59
N PHE A 19 -25.62 -1.45 2.56
CA PHE A 19 -24.64 -0.43 2.93
C PHE A 19 -23.91 0.02 1.68
N VAL A 20 -23.72 1.33 1.51
CA VAL A 20 -22.94 1.89 0.42
C VAL A 20 -21.66 2.49 0.99
N GLU A 21 -20.53 1.88 0.65
CA GLU A 21 -19.24 2.22 1.23
C GLU A 21 -18.12 2.19 0.20
N PHE A 22 -17.05 2.91 0.49
CA PHE A 22 -15.76 2.72 -0.13
C PHE A 22 -14.92 1.77 0.73
N ARG A 23 -14.30 0.75 0.12
CA ARG A 23 -13.38 -0.16 0.81
C ARG A 23 -11.93 0.23 0.51
N PHE A 24 -11.11 0.34 1.56
CA PHE A 24 -9.70 0.67 1.37
C PHE A 24 -8.95 -0.49 0.69
N HIS A 25 -7.88 -0.13 -0.02
CA HIS A 25 -7.02 -1.08 -0.73
C HIS A 25 -5.53 -0.80 -0.45
N ASP A 26 -4.68 -1.72 -0.90
CA ASP A 26 -3.21 -1.63 -0.89
C ASP A 26 -2.59 -1.18 0.44
N TYR A 27 -1.77 -0.13 0.42
CA TYR A 27 -1.11 0.41 1.60
C TYR A 27 -2.09 0.97 2.66
N PRO A 28 -3.03 1.87 2.30
CA PRO A 28 -4.04 2.37 3.24
C PRO A 28 -4.78 1.25 4.00
N LYS A 29 -5.22 0.21 3.28
CA LYS A 29 -5.89 -0.95 3.89
C LYS A 29 -5.02 -1.66 4.92
N ARG A 30 -3.75 -1.92 4.56
CA ARG A 30 -2.80 -2.62 5.44
C ARG A 30 -2.49 -1.78 6.68
N TYR A 31 -2.13 -0.51 6.47
CA TYR A 31 -1.85 0.45 7.54
C TYR A 31 -3.01 0.55 8.55
N LEU A 32 -4.24 0.77 8.07
CA LEU A 32 -5.41 0.90 8.94
C LEU A 32 -5.70 -0.40 9.68
N LYS A 33 -5.61 -1.54 9.00
CA LYS A 33 -5.85 -2.85 9.60
C LYS A 33 -4.80 -3.19 10.67
N GLU A 34 -3.53 -2.90 10.41
CA GLU A 34 -2.44 -3.05 11.38
C GLU A 34 -2.67 -2.17 12.61
N LEU A 35 -3.04 -0.90 12.41
CA LEU A 35 -3.36 0.02 13.49
C LEU A 35 -4.53 -0.48 14.35
N MET A 36 -5.61 -0.97 13.73
CA MET A 36 -6.75 -1.58 14.45
C MET A 36 -6.31 -2.77 15.30
N HIS A 37 -5.51 -3.69 14.74
CA HIS A 37 -5.00 -4.85 15.46
C HIS A 37 -4.01 -4.48 16.56
N GLU A 38 -3.19 -3.45 16.36
CA GLU A 38 -2.26 -2.93 17.34
C GLU A 38 -3.00 -2.36 18.55
N VAL A 39 -4.00 -1.50 18.32
CA VAL A 39 -4.88 -0.96 19.38
C VAL A 39 -5.62 -2.09 20.10
N ALA A 40 -6.20 -3.02 19.35
CA ALA A 40 -6.91 -4.16 19.91
C ALA A 40 -6.04 -5.01 20.84
N ARG A 41 -4.81 -5.35 20.41
CA ARG A 41 -3.86 -6.12 21.23
C ARG A 41 -3.40 -5.34 22.45
N LYS A 42 -2.97 -4.08 22.27
CA LYS A 42 -2.38 -3.27 23.33
C LYS A 42 -3.37 -2.97 24.46
N PHE A 43 -4.62 -2.67 24.11
CA PHE A 43 -5.64 -2.25 25.08
C PHE A 43 -6.66 -3.35 25.41
N ARG A 44 -6.51 -4.55 24.83
CA ARG A 44 -7.45 -5.67 24.99
C ARG A 44 -8.88 -5.23 24.68
N VAL A 45 -9.08 -4.67 23.50
CA VAL A 45 -10.39 -4.26 22.95
C VAL A 45 -10.65 -4.98 21.64
N ARG A 46 -11.90 -5.32 21.35
CA ARG A 46 -12.29 -6.20 20.25
C ARG A 46 -13.38 -5.61 19.36
N GLY A 47 -14.04 -4.51 19.74
CA GLY A 47 -15.17 -3.95 19.00
C GLY A 47 -14.89 -3.74 17.50
N ALA A 48 -13.74 -3.14 17.18
CA ALA A 48 -13.33 -2.89 15.80
C ALA A 48 -12.83 -4.14 15.03
N ILE A 49 -12.44 -5.21 15.70
CA ILE A 49 -11.82 -6.40 15.07
C ILE A 49 -12.69 -7.65 15.12
N ARG A 50 -13.84 -7.63 15.81
CA ARG A 50 -14.70 -8.79 16.09
C ARG A 50 -15.09 -9.60 14.84
N HIS A 51 -15.35 -8.94 13.72
CA HIS A 51 -15.88 -9.58 12.49
C HIS A 51 -14.91 -9.51 11.30
N ARG A 52 -13.60 -9.61 11.56
CA ARG A 52 -12.53 -9.42 10.56
C ARG A 52 -12.56 -8.01 9.96
N PRO A 53 -11.69 -7.10 10.45
CA PRO A 53 -11.77 -5.69 10.06
C PRO A 53 -11.52 -5.53 8.56
N VAL A 54 -12.48 -4.91 7.88
CA VAL A 54 -12.32 -4.34 6.54
C VAL A 54 -12.39 -2.84 6.73
N PRO A 55 -11.25 -2.13 6.73
CA PRO A 55 -11.28 -0.68 6.75
C PRO A 55 -12.10 -0.19 5.56
N HIS A 56 -13.09 0.65 5.86
CA HIS A 56 -14.01 1.23 4.90
C HIS A 56 -14.38 2.65 5.32
N MET A 57 -14.87 3.43 4.36
CA MET A 57 -15.44 4.76 4.56
C MET A 57 -16.87 4.69 4.04
N ALA A 58 -17.85 4.96 4.90
CA ALA A 58 -19.24 4.98 4.48
C ALA A 58 -19.50 6.14 3.52
N LEU A 59 -20.32 5.90 2.50
CA LEU A 59 -20.79 6.91 1.56
C LEU A 59 -22.27 7.22 1.78
N PHE A 60 -23.04 6.23 2.23
CA PHE A 60 -24.44 6.36 2.63
C PHE A 60 -24.78 5.23 3.63
N TYR A 61 -25.42 5.57 4.75
CA TYR A 61 -25.73 4.60 5.80
C TYR A 61 -27.10 3.95 5.62
N GLY A 62 -28.13 4.72 5.23
CA GLY A 62 -29.48 4.24 4.90
C GLY A 62 -30.20 3.46 6.00
N SER A 63 -31.35 3.94 6.47
CA SER A 63 -32.01 3.32 7.63
C SER A 63 -33.19 2.40 7.29
N ARG A 64 -34.01 2.74 6.28
CA ARG A 64 -35.24 2.00 5.89
C ARG A 64 -35.62 2.25 4.43
N GLY A 65 -36.20 1.24 3.74
CA GLY A 65 -36.92 1.42 2.48
C GLY A 65 -37.00 0.14 1.61
N ARG A 66 -37.66 0.22 0.45
CA ARG A 66 -37.87 -0.93 -0.44
C ARG A 66 -36.55 -1.40 -1.04
N THR A 67 -36.30 -2.70 -1.00
CA THR A 67 -35.06 -3.30 -1.48
C THR A 67 -35.18 -3.91 -2.83
N ASP A 68 -34.99 -3.03 -3.80
CA ASP A 68 -34.63 -3.45 -5.14
C ASP A 68 -33.17 -3.04 -5.38
N ILE A 69 -32.29 -4.03 -5.40
CA ILE A 69 -30.87 -3.83 -5.72
C ILE A 69 -30.70 -3.16 -7.08
N ARG A 70 -31.61 -3.36 -8.05
CA ARG A 70 -31.55 -2.71 -9.36
C ARG A 70 -31.73 -1.20 -9.23
N LYS A 71 -32.66 -0.75 -8.38
CA LYS A 71 -32.86 0.69 -8.11
C LYS A 71 -31.66 1.32 -7.41
N VAL A 72 -31.06 0.59 -6.46
CA VAL A 72 -29.82 1.02 -5.77
C VAL A 72 -28.68 1.14 -6.77
N CYS A 73 -28.48 0.12 -7.61
CA CYS A 73 -27.46 0.15 -8.66
C CYS A 73 -27.72 1.31 -9.63
N ALA A 74 -28.94 1.49 -10.12
CA ALA A 74 -29.27 2.59 -11.02
C ALA A 74 -28.99 3.98 -10.39
N ALA A 75 -29.28 4.16 -9.09
CA ALA A 75 -28.97 5.40 -8.38
C ALA A 75 -27.46 5.64 -8.26
N ILE A 76 -26.70 4.60 -7.90
CA ILE A 76 -25.23 4.70 -7.80
C ILE A 76 -24.60 4.97 -9.16
N GLU A 77 -25.10 4.33 -10.22
CA GLU A 77 -24.60 4.49 -11.58
C GLU A 77 -24.88 5.88 -12.14
N ARG A 78 -26.08 6.43 -11.93
CA ARG A 78 -26.41 7.82 -12.30
C ARG A 78 -25.45 8.83 -11.69
N VAL A 79 -25.01 8.62 -10.46
CA VAL A 79 -24.06 9.51 -9.78
C VAL A 79 -22.64 9.18 -10.18
N GLY A 80 -22.20 7.93 -9.94
CA GLY A 80 -20.84 7.46 -10.18
C GLY A 80 -20.40 7.60 -11.63
N GLY A 81 -21.32 7.51 -12.59
CA GLY A 81 -21.08 7.75 -14.01
C GLY A 81 -20.39 9.10 -14.27
N LYS A 82 -20.70 10.13 -13.47
CA LYS A 82 -20.16 11.49 -13.60
C LYS A 82 -18.73 11.66 -13.07
N TYR A 83 -18.20 10.70 -12.30
CA TYR A 83 -16.95 10.86 -11.54
C TYR A 83 -15.91 9.81 -11.90
N THR A 84 -14.71 10.24 -12.27
CA THR A 84 -13.59 9.32 -12.60
C THR A 84 -12.46 9.45 -11.60
N LEU A 85 -11.93 10.66 -11.37
CA LEU A 85 -10.91 10.91 -10.36
C LEU A 85 -11.58 11.52 -9.12
N VAL A 86 -11.58 10.77 -8.03
CA VAL A 86 -12.18 11.20 -6.75
C VAL A 86 -11.12 11.07 -5.65
N PRO A 87 -10.21 12.05 -5.52
CA PRO A 87 -9.13 11.99 -4.55
C PRO A 87 -9.62 12.24 -3.11
N PHE A 88 -8.87 11.72 -2.14
CA PHE A 88 -9.00 12.08 -0.74
C PHE A 88 -7.71 11.73 0.00
N LYS A 89 -7.58 12.22 1.24
CA LYS A 89 -6.39 11.99 2.04
C LYS A 89 -6.73 11.53 3.44
N ILE A 90 -6.05 10.49 3.93
CA ILE A 90 -6.04 10.14 5.35
C ILE A 90 -4.89 10.90 6.00
N ASP A 91 -5.19 11.87 6.86
CA ASP A 91 -4.18 12.79 7.40
C ASP A 91 -4.27 13.09 8.91
N LYS A 92 -5.27 12.54 9.59
CA LYS A 92 -5.52 12.84 10.99
C LYS A 92 -6.16 11.68 11.74
N PHE A 93 -6.12 11.78 13.06
CA PHE A 93 -6.93 10.97 13.95
C PHE A 93 -7.99 11.87 14.55
N GLU A 94 -9.20 11.35 14.71
CA GLU A 94 -10.36 12.09 15.20
C GLU A 94 -11.19 11.19 16.12
N THR A 95 -12.05 11.81 16.92
CA THR A 95 -12.98 11.10 17.79
C THR A 95 -14.37 11.70 17.68
N ARG A 96 -15.39 10.88 17.88
CA ARG A 96 -16.77 11.32 17.96
C ARG A 96 -17.58 10.41 18.88
N ASN A 97 -18.61 10.96 19.51
CA ASN A 97 -19.62 10.16 20.18
C ASN A 97 -20.54 9.55 19.12
N GLY A 98 -20.57 8.22 19.04
CA GLY A 98 -21.50 7.46 18.23
C GLY A 98 -22.76 7.06 19.02
N GLU A 99 -23.63 6.26 18.41
CA GLU A 99 -24.83 5.72 19.07
C GLU A 99 -24.50 4.71 20.16
N GLU A 100 -23.45 3.94 19.95
CA GLU A 100 -23.02 2.84 20.83
C GLU A 100 -21.74 3.19 21.59
N GLY A 101 -21.54 4.49 21.91
CA GLY A 101 -20.38 4.98 22.66
C GLY A 101 -19.33 5.71 21.81
N LYS A 102 -18.14 5.92 22.36
CA LYS A 102 -17.07 6.69 21.71
C LYS A 102 -16.50 5.93 20.52
N VAL A 103 -16.16 6.67 19.47
CA VAL A 103 -15.51 6.17 18.26
C VAL A 103 -14.19 6.91 18.10
N ILE A 104 -13.11 6.14 17.90
CA ILE A 104 -11.83 6.67 17.45
C ILE A 104 -11.62 6.26 16.00
N ALA A 105 -11.28 7.22 15.16
CA ALA A 105 -11.18 7.03 13.71
C ALA A 105 -9.93 7.67 13.11
N ALA A 106 -9.52 7.15 11.95
CA ALA A 106 -8.66 7.91 11.05
C ALA A 106 -9.55 8.84 10.22
N GLY A 107 -9.31 10.15 10.36
CA GLY A 107 -10.06 11.18 9.68
C GLY A 107 -9.59 11.36 8.24
N ILE A 108 -10.54 11.72 7.37
CA ILE A 108 -10.32 11.82 5.94
C ILE A 108 -10.61 13.26 5.50
N THR A 109 -9.61 13.89 4.92
CA THR A 109 -9.76 15.15 4.19
C THR A 109 -10.30 14.82 2.79
N ALA A 110 -11.61 15.03 2.62
CA ALA A 110 -12.31 14.81 1.37
C ALA A 110 -12.06 15.94 0.36
N SER A 111 -11.80 15.59 -0.90
CA SER A 111 -11.74 16.55 -2.00
C SER A 111 -13.12 17.15 -2.32
N PRO A 112 -13.20 18.24 -3.09
CA PRO A 112 -14.46 18.76 -3.61
C PRO A 112 -15.28 17.69 -4.36
N GLU A 113 -14.61 16.85 -5.15
CA GLU A 113 -15.25 15.77 -5.91
C GLU A 113 -15.87 14.72 -4.98
N LEU A 114 -15.17 14.30 -3.93
CA LEU A 114 -15.70 13.32 -2.97
C LEU A 114 -16.90 13.90 -2.21
N LYS A 115 -16.83 15.16 -1.81
CA LYS A 115 -17.95 15.86 -1.14
C LYS A 115 -19.17 15.90 -2.06
N LYS A 116 -18.99 16.33 -3.32
CA LYS A 116 -20.05 16.44 -4.32
C LYS A 116 -20.67 15.09 -4.66
N LEU A 117 -19.83 14.08 -4.94
CA LEU A 117 -20.26 12.70 -5.21
C LEU A 117 -21.15 12.18 -4.07
N ARG A 118 -20.72 12.40 -2.82
CA ARG A 118 -21.46 11.92 -1.65
C ARG A 118 -22.80 12.64 -1.47
N VAL A 119 -22.86 13.95 -1.70
CA VAL A 119 -24.12 14.72 -1.66
C VAL A 119 -25.09 14.23 -2.74
N GLU A 120 -24.59 13.98 -3.95
CA GLU A 120 -25.40 13.43 -5.03
C GLU A 120 -25.88 12.01 -4.73
N LEU A 121 -25.01 11.14 -4.18
CA LEU A 121 -25.40 9.81 -3.71
C LEU A 121 -26.49 9.90 -2.65
N ARG A 122 -26.35 10.79 -1.66
CA ARG A 122 -27.39 11.01 -0.63
C ARG A 122 -28.72 11.44 -1.26
N LYS A 123 -28.68 12.34 -2.25
CA LYS A 123 -29.88 12.83 -2.94
C LYS A 123 -30.56 11.71 -3.74
N GLU A 124 -29.81 10.94 -4.52
CA GLU A 124 -30.37 9.87 -5.36
C GLU A 124 -30.82 8.64 -4.55
N LEU A 125 -30.00 8.18 -3.61
CA LEU A 125 -30.35 7.08 -2.72
C LEU A 125 -31.46 7.48 -1.74
N GLY A 126 -31.55 8.75 -1.36
CA GLY A 126 -32.62 9.32 -0.54
C GLY A 126 -34.02 9.20 -1.13
N LYS A 127 -34.13 9.03 -2.47
CA LYS A 127 -35.40 8.75 -3.14
C LYS A 127 -35.90 7.31 -2.93
N ILE A 128 -35.00 6.41 -2.51
CA ILE A 128 -35.25 4.98 -2.35
C ILE A 128 -35.25 4.59 -0.86
N TRP A 129 -34.38 5.23 -0.07
CA TRP A 129 -34.18 4.98 1.35
C TRP A 129 -34.26 6.25 2.16
N THR A 130 -34.77 6.13 3.39
CA THR A 130 -34.66 7.18 4.40
C THR A 130 -33.20 7.32 4.83
N PRO A 131 -32.55 8.48 4.58
CA PRO A 131 -31.17 8.71 5.01
C PRO A 131 -31.05 8.59 6.53
N HIS A 132 -29.91 8.09 7.01
CA HIS A 132 -29.64 8.05 8.44
C HIS A 132 -29.40 9.49 8.97
N ARG A 133 -29.54 9.73 10.28
CA ARG A 133 -29.24 11.06 10.86
C ARG A 133 -27.81 11.54 10.61
N PHE A 134 -26.86 10.61 10.51
CA PHE A 134 -25.48 10.92 10.14
C PHE A 134 -25.36 11.34 8.67
N ASP A 135 -26.32 10.96 7.83
CA ASP A 135 -26.32 11.33 6.43
C ASP A 135 -26.82 12.75 6.18
N THR A 136 -27.63 13.30 7.09
CA THR A 136 -28.28 14.61 6.96
C THR A 136 -27.50 15.75 7.60
N GLN A 137 -26.37 15.46 8.27
CA GLN A 137 -25.56 16.49 8.91
C GLN A 137 -24.94 17.46 7.89
N PRO A 138 -24.85 18.76 8.20
CA PRO A 138 -24.26 19.77 7.30
C PRO A 138 -22.81 19.42 6.90
N ASN A 139 -22.04 18.95 7.88
CA ASN A 139 -20.66 18.50 7.69
C ASN A 139 -20.59 16.99 7.86
N PHE A 140 -20.56 16.28 6.73
CA PHE A 140 -20.39 14.83 6.77
C PHE A 140 -19.01 14.44 7.28
N TRP A 141 -18.99 13.55 8.26
CA TRP A 141 -17.75 13.06 8.85
C TRP A 141 -17.17 11.93 8.01
N PHE A 142 -16.28 12.25 7.07
CA PHE A 142 -15.52 11.26 6.33
C PHE A 142 -14.45 10.64 7.23
N HIS A 143 -14.58 9.35 7.51
CA HIS A 143 -13.69 8.66 8.44
C HIS A 143 -13.65 7.15 8.16
N THR A 144 -12.69 6.49 8.80
CA THR A 144 -12.65 5.03 8.92
C THR A 144 -12.32 4.65 10.36
N VAL A 145 -13.09 3.71 10.90
CA VAL A 145 -13.06 3.37 12.33
C VAL A 145 -11.77 2.62 12.69
N ILE A 146 -11.11 3.06 13.76
CA ILE A 146 -9.96 2.39 14.37
C ILE A 146 -10.43 1.55 15.58
N ALA A 147 -11.24 2.14 16.45
CA ALA A 147 -11.71 1.52 17.69
C ALA A 147 -13.08 2.09 18.10
N PHE A 148 -13.99 1.25 18.59
CA PHE A 148 -15.33 1.63 19.06
C PHE A 148 -15.94 0.51 19.93
N LYS A 149 -17.12 0.74 20.52
CA LYS A 149 -17.89 -0.15 21.43
C LYS A 149 -17.28 -0.37 22.80
N ASP A 150 -16.18 -1.12 22.88
CA ASP A 150 -15.61 -1.57 24.15
C ASP A 150 -14.44 -0.69 24.62
N ILE A 151 -14.47 0.58 24.22
CA ILE A 151 -13.36 1.52 24.43
C ILE A 151 -13.63 2.59 25.47
N ASP A 152 -14.88 2.81 25.91
CA ASP A 152 -15.24 4.01 26.68
C ASP A 152 -14.43 4.17 27.96
N ARG A 153 -14.32 3.11 28.77
CA ARG A 153 -13.48 3.09 29.98
C ARG A 153 -11.98 3.22 29.70
N LYS A 154 -11.54 2.88 28.48
CA LYS A 154 -10.12 2.88 28.05
C LYS A 154 -9.80 4.05 27.11
N PHE A 155 -10.76 4.93 26.86
CA PHE A 155 -10.72 5.89 25.75
C PHE A 155 -9.51 6.82 25.87
N GLY A 156 -9.29 7.41 27.05
CA GLY A 156 -8.18 8.34 27.26
C GLY A 156 -6.81 7.71 26.99
N ASN A 157 -6.62 6.46 27.40
CA ASN A 157 -5.38 5.71 27.17
C ASN A 157 -5.18 5.40 25.68
N ILE A 158 -6.23 4.94 25.00
CA ILE A 158 -6.19 4.62 23.57
C ILE A 158 -5.95 5.90 22.76
N TRP A 159 -6.64 6.99 23.09
CA TRP A 159 -6.55 8.27 22.40
C TRP A 159 -5.17 8.92 22.54
N ARG A 160 -4.58 8.92 23.75
CA ARG A 160 -3.19 9.37 23.96
C ARG A 160 -2.20 8.56 23.11
N TYR A 161 -2.36 7.24 23.08
CA TYR A 161 -1.48 6.37 22.31
C TYR A 161 -1.61 6.55 20.80
N ILE A 162 -2.82 6.77 20.28
CA ILE A 162 -3.01 7.04 18.85
C ILE A 162 -2.40 8.39 18.48
N ASN A 163 -2.55 9.42 19.32
CA ASN A 163 -1.95 10.73 19.06
C ASN A 163 -0.43 10.77 19.23
N SER A 164 0.16 9.86 20.00
CA SER A 164 1.62 9.74 20.07
C SER A 164 2.21 9.13 18.80
N LYS A 165 1.40 8.53 17.92
CA LYS A 165 1.86 8.03 16.62
C LYS A 165 1.98 9.15 15.61
N LYS A 166 2.90 8.98 14.67
CA LYS A 166 3.01 9.87 13.50
C LYS A 166 1.68 9.90 12.76
N LYS A 167 1.12 11.10 12.58
CA LYS A 167 -0.11 11.30 11.80
C LYS A 167 0.06 10.70 10.39
N PRO A 168 -0.95 9.97 9.87
CA PRO A 168 -0.91 9.48 8.51
C PRO A 168 -0.82 10.67 7.54
N SER A 169 -0.34 10.43 6.32
CA SER A 169 -0.44 11.37 5.22
C SER A 169 -0.51 10.55 3.94
N ILE A 170 -1.67 9.94 3.73
CA ILE A 170 -1.87 8.90 2.72
C ILE A 170 -2.89 9.40 1.71
N ASP A 171 -2.42 9.67 0.50
CA ASP A 171 -3.28 10.05 -0.63
C ASP A 171 -3.90 8.79 -1.27
N GLN A 172 -5.18 8.86 -1.60
CA GLN A 172 -5.92 7.77 -2.23
C GLN A 172 -7.04 8.29 -3.11
N HIS A 173 -7.55 7.44 -4.00
CA HIS A 173 -8.70 7.72 -4.83
C HIS A 173 -9.83 6.73 -4.54
N LEU A 174 -11.07 7.22 -4.59
CA LEU A 174 -12.25 6.37 -4.58
C LEU A 174 -12.36 5.74 -5.96
N VAL A 175 -11.99 4.46 -6.06
CA VAL A 175 -11.99 3.71 -7.33
C VAL A 175 -13.24 2.88 -7.53
N ARG A 176 -13.87 2.44 -6.43
CA ARG A 176 -15.06 1.60 -6.46
C ARG A 176 -16.04 1.97 -5.36
N ILE A 177 -17.32 1.95 -5.68
CA ILE A 177 -18.42 2.07 -4.73
C ILE A 177 -18.96 0.66 -4.46
N THR A 178 -18.89 0.22 -3.22
CA THR A 178 -19.31 -1.13 -2.81
C THR A 178 -20.71 -1.10 -2.22
N VAL A 179 -21.59 -1.96 -2.74
CA VAL A 179 -22.91 -2.24 -2.17
C VAL A 179 -22.82 -3.54 -1.38
N LEU A 180 -23.09 -3.48 -0.07
CA LEU A 180 -23.16 -4.66 0.79
C LEU A 180 -24.60 -4.99 1.14
N ASN A 181 -24.94 -6.26 1.25
CA ASN A 181 -26.19 -6.69 1.86
C ASN A 181 -26.13 -6.68 3.40
N GLN A 182 -27.24 -7.07 4.04
CA GLN A 182 -27.40 -7.12 5.50
C GLN A 182 -26.33 -7.97 6.21
N LYS A 183 -25.84 -9.03 5.56
CA LYS A 183 -24.78 -9.90 6.08
C LYS A 183 -23.38 -9.30 5.87
N ARG A 184 -23.29 -8.01 5.51
CA ARG A 184 -22.04 -7.28 5.17
C ARG A 184 -21.25 -7.92 4.02
N ARG A 185 -21.91 -8.71 3.18
CA ARG A 185 -21.33 -9.35 2.00
C ARG A 185 -21.50 -8.41 0.81
N ILE A 186 -20.43 -8.25 0.03
CA ILE A 186 -20.47 -7.56 -1.27
C ILE A 186 -21.54 -8.20 -2.15
N GLU A 187 -22.50 -7.37 -2.55
CA GLU A 187 -23.55 -7.69 -3.51
C GLU A 187 -23.09 -7.31 -4.93
N ARG A 188 -22.58 -6.08 -5.06
CA ARG A 188 -22.06 -5.48 -6.29
C ARG A 188 -21.01 -4.41 -5.96
N GLU A 189 -20.11 -4.15 -6.91
CA GLU A 189 -19.26 -2.95 -6.89
C GLU A 189 -19.41 -2.18 -8.20
N TYR A 190 -19.55 -0.86 -8.12
CA TYR A 190 -19.47 0.01 -9.28
C TYR A 190 -18.04 0.51 -9.44
N ASP A 191 -17.40 0.20 -10.57
CA ASP A 191 -16.06 0.65 -10.90
C ASP A 191 -16.11 2.03 -11.52
N LEU A 192 -15.64 3.06 -10.80
CA LEU A 192 -15.67 4.45 -11.28
C LEU A 192 -14.71 4.70 -12.44
N ILE A 193 -13.67 3.89 -12.57
CA ILE A 193 -12.66 4.06 -13.62
C ILE A 193 -13.18 3.50 -14.94
N PHE A 194 -13.82 2.33 -14.90
CA PHE A 194 -14.37 1.67 -16.10
C PHE A 194 -15.86 1.85 -16.30
N LYS A 195 -16.54 2.59 -15.42
CA LYS A 195 -17.99 2.90 -15.49
C LYS A 195 -18.86 1.65 -15.63
N LYS A 196 -18.54 0.61 -14.87
CA LYS A 196 -19.24 -0.68 -14.98
C LYS A 196 -19.49 -1.33 -13.64
N TRP A 197 -20.56 -2.11 -13.60
CA TRP A 197 -20.86 -3.00 -12.49
C TRP A 197 -19.98 -4.23 -12.52
N LEU A 198 -19.54 -4.63 -11.32
CA LEU A 198 -18.84 -5.87 -11.05
C LEU A 198 -19.74 -6.75 -10.17
N SER A 199 -19.89 -8.01 -10.58
CA SER A 199 -20.43 -9.05 -9.71
C SER A 199 -19.55 -9.25 -8.49
N ARG A 200 -20.05 -9.95 -7.46
CA ARG A 200 -19.26 -10.30 -6.28
C ARG A 200 -17.95 -11.03 -6.65
N ARG A 201 -17.99 -11.96 -7.60
CA ARG A 201 -16.81 -12.72 -8.05
C ARG A 201 -15.76 -11.80 -8.66
N GLU A 202 -16.21 -10.84 -9.47
CA GLU A 202 -15.34 -9.86 -10.13
C GLU A 202 -14.79 -8.81 -9.16
N ALA A 203 -15.63 -8.33 -8.24
CA ALA A 203 -15.24 -7.42 -7.17
C ALA A 203 -14.09 -8.00 -6.31
N LEU A 204 -14.15 -9.32 -6.04
CA LEU A 204 -13.11 -10.03 -5.29
C LEU A 204 -11.87 -10.41 -6.14
N SER A 205 -11.90 -10.19 -7.45
CA SER A 205 -10.79 -10.52 -8.34
C SER A 205 -9.65 -9.52 -8.22
N LYS A 206 -8.53 -9.98 -7.66
CA LYS A 206 -7.26 -9.22 -7.62
C LYS A 206 -6.80 -8.77 -9.01
N ARG A 207 -7.06 -9.58 -10.05
CA ARG A 207 -6.68 -9.25 -11.44
C ARG A 207 -7.49 -8.07 -11.97
N LEU A 208 -8.81 -8.06 -11.75
CA LEU A 208 -9.66 -6.97 -12.20
C LEU A 208 -9.39 -5.69 -11.41
N TYR A 209 -9.18 -5.80 -10.10
CA TYR A 209 -8.75 -4.66 -9.30
C TYR A 209 -7.42 -4.07 -9.81
N GLN A 210 -6.45 -4.91 -10.18
CA GLN A 210 -5.19 -4.44 -10.76
C GLN A 210 -5.40 -3.66 -12.07
N LYS A 211 -6.34 -4.11 -12.93
CA LYS A 211 -6.68 -3.36 -14.15
C LYS A 211 -7.23 -1.97 -13.81
N THR A 212 -8.11 -1.87 -12.82
CA THR A 212 -8.65 -0.59 -12.32
C THR A 212 -7.54 0.33 -11.83
N VAL A 213 -6.61 -0.20 -11.03
CA VAL A 213 -5.47 0.59 -10.51
C VAL A 213 -4.52 1.01 -11.61
N ASN A 214 -4.19 0.14 -12.56
CA ASN A 214 -3.32 0.50 -13.68
C ASN A 214 -3.94 1.61 -14.53
N ARG A 215 -5.24 1.54 -14.80
CA ARG A 215 -5.94 2.60 -15.53
C ARG A 215 -6.00 3.90 -14.73
N LEU A 216 -6.21 3.84 -13.42
CA LEU A 216 -6.08 5.03 -12.56
C LEU A 216 -4.68 5.64 -12.65
N ARG A 217 -3.63 4.80 -12.65
CA ARG A 217 -2.24 5.28 -12.75
C ARG A 217 -1.97 5.93 -14.09
N GLU A 218 -2.43 5.35 -15.20
CA GLU A 218 -2.39 5.98 -16.52
C GLU A 218 -3.05 7.37 -16.51
N LEU A 219 -4.27 7.48 -15.94
CA LEU A 219 -4.98 8.76 -15.81
C LEU A 219 -4.24 9.80 -14.95
N LEU A 220 -3.40 9.34 -14.02
CA LEU A 220 -2.56 10.18 -13.17
C LEU A 220 -1.15 10.42 -13.76
N GLY A 221 -0.86 9.95 -14.97
CA GLY A 221 0.47 10.04 -15.59
C GLY A 221 1.55 9.21 -14.85
N GLN A 222 1.15 8.13 -14.18
CA GLN A 222 2.02 7.25 -13.41
C GLN A 222 2.27 5.92 -14.14
N PRO A 223 3.46 5.30 -13.98
CA PRO A 223 3.74 3.98 -14.56
C PRO A 223 2.80 2.93 -13.95
N PRO A 224 2.40 1.88 -14.69
CA PRO A 224 1.51 0.83 -14.18
C PRO A 224 2.08 0.15 -12.93
N GLU A 225 1.20 -0.37 -12.08
CA GLU A 225 1.63 -1.02 -10.84
C GLU A 225 2.24 -2.40 -11.15
N GLN A 226 3.55 -2.51 -10.92
CA GLN A 226 4.29 -3.75 -11.15
C GLN A 226 4.04 -4.75 -10.02
N ARG A 227 3.48 -5.89 -10.41
CA ARG A 227 3.15 -7.02 -9.54
C ARG A 227 4.41 -7.83 -9.24
N LEU A 228 4.65 -8.14 -7.97
CA LEU A 228 5.58 -9.23 -7.61
C LEU A 228 5.08 -10.53 -8.26
N SER A 229 5.97 -11.29 -8.90
CA SER A 229 5.61 -12.57 -9.50
C SER A 229 4.98 -13.50 -8.44
N SER A 230 4.22 -14.51 -8.87
CA SER A 230 3.69 -15.53 -7.93
C SER A 230 4.83 -16.20 -7.15
N TRP A 231 5.98 -16.37 -7.81
CA TRP A 231 7.23 -16.84 -7.21
C TRP A 231 7.78 -15.89 -6.15
N GLN A 232 7.88 -14.58 -6.42
CA GLN A 232 8.30 -13.62 -5.39
C GLN A 232 7.34 -13.54 -4.21
N ARG A 233 6.03 -13.71 -4.44
CA ARG A 233 5.04 -13.75 -3.37
C ARG A 233 5.16 -15.03 -2.52
N PHE A 234 5.46 -16.16 -3.15
CA PHE A 234 5.74 -17.42 -2.47
C PHE A 234 7.01 -17.32 -1.64
N ILE A 235 8.11 -16.83 -2.22
CA ILE A 235 9.37 -16.57 -1.51
C ILE A 235 9.13 -15.66 -0.29
N ASN A 236 8.45 -14.51 -0.48
CA ASN A 236 8.14 -13.60 0.63
C ASN A 236 7.23 -14.24 1.70
N TRP A 237 6.34 -15.16 1.32
CA TRP A 237 5.45 -15.86 2.25
C TRP A 237 6.19 -16.95 3.03
N VAL A 238 7.01 -17.77 2.36
CA VAL A 238 7.88 -18.77 2.99
C VAL A 238 8.87 -18.07 3.93
N GLN A 239 9.50 -16.97 3.50
CA GLN A 239 10.41 -16.17 4.33
C GLN A 239 9.72 -15.55 5.54
N GLY A 240 8.48 -15.05 5.37
CA GLY A 240 7.70 -14.46 6.45
C GLY A 240 7.25 -15.46 7.54
N LEU A 241 7.17 -16.75 7.23
CA LEU A 241 6.79 -17.80 8.19
C LEU A 241 7.93 -18.18 9.15
N TRP A 242 9.19 -17.92 8.77
CA TRP A 242 10.34 -18.47 9.49
C TRP A 242 10.97 -17.50 10.50
N GLY A 243 10.41 -16.30 10.69
CA GLY A 243 11.00 -15.28 11.59
C GLY A 243 12.46 -14.91 11.25
N LYS A 244 12.92 -15.33 10.07
CA LYS A 244 14.31 -15.23 9.64
C LYS A 244 14.55 -13.80 9.17
N LYS A 245 15.59 -13.17 9.69
CA LYS A 245 16.04 -11.85 9.21
C LYS A 245 16.38 -11.98 7.72
N CYS A 246 15.75 -11.17 6.88
CA CYS A 246 16.06 -11.16 5.46
C CYS A 246 17.17 -10.15 5.14
N ILE A 247 17.98 -10.46 4.14
CA ILE A 247 19.00 -9.55 3.61
C ILE A 247 18.50 -8.96 2.29
N TYR A 248 18.51 -7.64 2.21
CA TYR A 248 18.14 -6.89 1.01
C TYR A 248 19.31 -6.05 0.48
N LEU A 249 19.24 -5.73 -0.81
CA LEU A 249 20.22 -4.98 -1.57
C LEU A 249 19.52 -3.88 -2.37
N ILE A 250 20.10 -2.69 -2.42
CA ILE A 250 19.64 -1.57 -3.26
C ILE A 250 20.72 -0.48 -3.31
N GLY A 251 20.88 0.21 -4.43
CA GLY A 251 21.75 1.39 -4.55
C GLY A 251 21.07 2.54 -5.29
N ASP A 252 21.74 3.68 -5.32
CA ASP A 252 21.44 4.79 -6.24
C ASP A 252 20.06 5.42 -6.05
N THR A 253 19.60 5.55 -4.79
CA THR A 253 18.31 6.21 -4.54
C THR A 253 18.30 7.65 -5.02
N HIS A 254 19.43 8.36 -4.91
CA HIS A 254 19.56 9.77 -5.25
C HIS A 254 18.37 10.60 -4.76
N PHE A 255 17.99 10.43 -3.49
CA PHE A 255 16.95 11.26 -2.89
C PHE A 255 17.25 12.74 -3.09
N ASP A 256 16.21 13.53 -3.32
CA ASP A 256 16.30 14.98 -3.58
C ASP A 256 17.00 15.39 -4.90
N HIS A 257 17.45 14.44 -5.72
CA HIS A 257 18.11 14.74 -6.98
C HIS A 257 17.09 14.90 -8.10
N ALA A 258 16.69 16.13 -8.46
CA ALA A 258 15.71 16.34 -9.53
C ALA A 258 16.23 15.91 -10.92
N ASN A 259 17.51 16.17 -11.23
CA ASN A 259 18.08 15.89 -12.55
C ASN A 259 18.23 14.39 -12.84
N ILE A 260 18.33 13.53 -11.82
CA ILE A 260 18.40 12.08 -12.01
C ILE A 260 17.16 11.52 -12.71
N ILE A 261 16.01 12.20 -12.58
CA ILE A 261 14.77 11.80 -13.24
C ILE A 261 14.96 11.85 -14.75
N LYS A 262 15.54 12.93 -15.27
CA LYS A 262 15.84 13.07 -16.70
C LYS A 262 16.97 12.13 -17.12
N TYR A 263 18.08 12.14 -16.36
CA TYR A 263 19.28 11.37 -16.66
C TYR A 263 19.01 9.86 -16.75
N GLY A 264 18.38 9.28 -15.72
CA GLY A 264 18.04 7.85 -15.66
C GLY A 264 16.66 7.52 -16.25
N LYS A 265 16.01 8.46 -16.95
CA LYS A 265 14.64 8.34 -17.47
C LYS A 265 13.67 7.77 -16.44
N ARG A 266 13.77 8.21 -15.18
CA ARG A 266 12.94 7.68 -14.09
C ARG A 266 11.49 8.13 -14.30
N PRO A 267 10.50 7.26 -14.09
CA PRO A 267 9.10 7.54 -14.43
C PRO A 267 8.39 8.35 -13.32
N PHE A 268 8.96 9.49 -12.94
CA PHE A 268 8.42 10.35 -11.88
C PHE A 268 8.24 11.77 -12.38
N ALA A 269 7.06 12.35 -12.17
CA ALA A 269 6.77 13.72 -12.56
C ALA A 269 7.70 14.75 -11.89
N ASN A 270 8.15 14.49 -10.67
CA ASN A 270 9.09 15.35 -9.94
C ASN A 270 9.76 14.61 -8.77
N VAL A 271 10.78 15.25 -8.19
CA VAL A 271 11.58 14.73 -7.09
C VAL A 271 10.77 14.39 -5.83
N ARG A 272 9.70 15.16 -5.54
CA ARG A 272 8.83 14.90 -4.39
C ARG A 272 8.06 13.59 -4.56
N VAL A 273 7.56 13.32 -5.77
CA VAL A 273 6.90 12.06 -6.12
C VAL A 273 7.90 10.90 -6.07
N MET A 274 9.08 11.05 -6.67
CA MET A 274 10.14 10.04 -6.64
C MET A 274 10.52 9.64 -5.22
N ASN A 275 10.87 10.61 -4.36
CA ASN A 275 11.26 10.35 -2.98
C ASN A 275 10.17 9.60 -2.21
N ARG A 276 8.90 9.99 -2.40
CA ARG A 276 7.75 9.34 -1.75
C ARG A 276 7.59 7.89 -2.21
N VAL A 277 7.73 7.64 -3.52
CA VAL A 277 7.62 6.29 -4.08
C VAL A 277 8.74 5.40 -3.59
N LEU A 278 9.99 5.88 -3.60
CA LEU A 278 11.15 5.14 -3.08
C LEU A 278 10.98 4.74 -1.61
N VAL A 279 10.62 5.69 -0.73
CA VAL A 279 10.35 5.40 0.69
C VAL A 279 9.22 4.40 0.86
N LYS A 280 8.11 4.57 0.11
CA LYS A 280 6.97 3.66 0.15
C LYS A 280 7.37 2.26 -0.31
N ASN A 281 8.09 2.14 -1.40
CA ASN A 281 8.54 0.87 -1.96
C ASN A 281 9.47 0.15 -0.99
N TRP A 282 10.45 0.86 -0.44
CA TRP A 282 11.36 0.32 0.58
C TRP A 282 10.61 -0.26 1.77
N ASN A 283 9.75 0.52 2.41
CA ASN A 283 9.06 0.10 3.64
C ASN A 283 7.95 -0.94 3.39
N ASN A 284 7.52 -1.14 2.14
CA ASN A 284 6.65 -2.23 1.77
C ASN A 284 7.39 -3.55 1.55
N THR A 285 8.70 -3.50 1.31
CA THR A 285 9.55 -4.66 1.04
C THR A 285 10.33 -5.08 2.29
N VAL A 286 10.87 -4.11 3.02
CA VAL A 286 11.79 -4.32 4.14
C VAL A 286 11.04 -4.14 5.46
N GLY A 287 11.12 -5.13 6.33
CA GLY A 287 10.63 -5.08 7.71
C GLY A 287 11.63 -4.44 8.67
N PRO A 288 11.21 -4.06 9.89
CA PRO A 288 12.08 -3.36 10.84
C PRO A 288 13.31 -4.15 11.32
N LYS A 289 13.30 -5.47 11.23
CA LYS A 289 14.37 -6.37 11.71
C LYS A 289 15.31 -6.88 10.61
N ASP A 290 15.00 -6.57 9.35
CA ASP A 290 15.78 -7.02 8.20
C ASP A 290 17.07 -6.21 8.06
N THR A 291 18.04 -6.74 7.34
CA THR A 291 19.28 -6.02 7.02
C THR A 291 19.22 -5.54 5.58
N VAL A 292 19.60 -4.29 5.33
CA VAL A 292 19.74 -3.77 3.98
C VAL A 292 21.17 -3.32 3.75
N TYR A 293 21.85 -3.90 2.77
CA TYR A 293 23.09 -3.33 2.26
C TYR A 293 22.75 -2.29 1.20
N PHE A 294 23.14 -1.05 1.46
CA PHE A 294 22.88 0.08 0.58
C PHE A 294 24.14 0.41 -0.24
N LEU A 295 24.06 0.26 -1.57
CA LEU A 295 25.20 0.32 -2.50
C LEU A 295 25.48 1.75 -3.00
N GLY A 296 25.48 2.72 -2.09
CA GLY A 296 25.90 4.09 -2.34
C GLY A 296 24.86 5.00 -3.01
N ASP A 297 25.18 6.29 -3.01
CA ASP A 297 24.43 7.39 -3.63
C ASP A 297 23.05 7.63 -3.01
N TRP A 298 23.08 7.97 -1.71
CA TRP A 298 21.88 8.23 -0.93
C TRP A 298 21.04 9.37 -1.48
N ALA A 299 21.64 10.55 -1.57
CA ALA A 299 20.96 11.81 -1.86
C ALA A 299 21.89 12.78 -2.58
N PHE A 300 21.34 13.59 -3.47
CA PHE A 300 22.11 14.58 -4.23
C PHE A 300 21.22 15.76 -4.65
N GLY A 301 21.82 16.85 -5.11
CA GLY A 301 21.11 18.04 -5.58
C GLY A 301 21.11 19.21 -4.59
N ARG A 302 20.52 20.34 -5.02
CA ARG A 302 20.51 21.60 -4.25
C ARG A 302 19.64 21.44 -3.00
N ARG A 303 20.19 21.77 -1.82
CA ARG A 303 19.51 21.67 -0.51
C ARG A 303 19.00 20.25 -0.19
N HIS A 304 19.64 19.21 -0.73
CA HIS A 304 19.30 17.82 -0.39
C HIS A 304 19.41 17.57 1.12
N LYS A 305 18.59 16.66 1.64
CA LYS A 305 18.69 16.24 3.03
C LYS A 305 19.85 15.26 3.21
N PRO A 306 20.59 15.31 4.33
CA PRO A 306 21.68 14.37 4.59
C PRO A 306 21.16 12.93 4.66
N ALA A 307 22.00 11.93 4.35
CA ALA A 307 21.62 10.51 4.38
C ALA A 307 20.89 10.10 5.68
N LYS A 308 21.32 10.59 6.84
CA LYS A 308 20.67 10.34 8.16
C LYS A 308 19.20 10.76 8.21
N TYR A 309 18.79 11.77 7.43
CA TYR A 309 17.37 12.13 7.30
C TYR A 309 16.57 11.02 6.64
N TRP A 310 17.09 10.44 5.55
CA TRP A 310 16.44 9.38 4.79
C TRP A 310 16.45 8.06 5.55
N VAL A 311 17.60 7.66 6.10
CA VAL A 311 17.76 6.43 6.90
C VAL A 311 16.71 6.33 8.02
N ARG A 312 16.42 7.43 8.74
CA ARG A 312 15.40 7.46 9.80
C ARG A 312 13.95 7.22 9.33
N ARG A 313 13.70 7.20 8.03
CA ARG A 313 12.37 7.00 7.41
C ARG A 313 12.23 5.63 6.77
N LEU A 314 13.28 4.82 6.80
CA LEU A 314 13.36 3.53 6.13
C LEU A 314 13.45 2.41 7.16
N ASN A 315 12.76 1.32 6.88
CA ASN A 315 12.81 0.11 7.70
C ASN A 315 14.14 -0.64 7.51
N GLY A 316 14.54 -1.38 8.54
CA GLY A 316 15.68 -2.29 8.53
C GLY A 316 16.95 -1.71 9.16
N HIS A 317 17.90 -2.59 9.41
CA HIS A 317 19.28 -2.30 9.79
C HIS A 317 20.08 -2.02 8.52
N ILE A 318 20.37 -0.75 8.28
CA ILE A 318 20.97 -0.32 7.01
C ILE A 318 22.49 -0.23 7.13
N VAL A 319 23.18 -0.99 6.29
CA VAL A 319 24.63 -1.03 6.18
C VAL A 319 25.05 -0.38 4.87
N SER A 320 25.60 0.84 4.94
CA SER A 320 25.99 1.59 3.74
C SER A 320 27.37 1.21 3.22
N ILE A 321 27.46 1.10 1.90
CA ILE A 321 28.68 1.11 1.10
C ILE A 321 28.77 2.50 0.45
N LYS A 322 29.96 3.09 0.43
CA LYS A 322 30.16 4.46 -0.01
C LYS A 322 29.90 4.61 -1.50
N GLY A 323 28.96 5.49 -1.86
CA GLY A 323 28.76 5.94 -3.24
C GLY A 323 29.65 7.12 -3.65
N SER A 324 29.64 7.43 -4.94
CA SER A 324 30.37 8.55 -5.54
C SER A 324 29.95 9.91 -4.95
N HIS A 325 28.68 10.06 -4.61
CA HIS A 325 28.11 11.29 -4.05
C HIS A 325 28.05 11.31 -2.51
N ASP A 326 28.37 10.19 -1.86
CA ASP A 326 28.29 10.08 -0.41
C ASP A 326 29.55 10.67 0.25
N LYS A 327 29.32 11.59 1.21
CA LYS A 327 30.38 12.22 1.99
C LYS A 327 30.59 11.52 3.34
N GLY A 328 31.80 11.64 3.87
CA GLY A 328 32.18 11.10 5.18
C GLY A 328 32.91 9.75 5.13
N LYS A 329 33.21 9.22 6.32
CA LYS A 329 33.91 7.95 6.53
C LYS A 329 32.91 6.79 6.43
N ILE A 330 32.56 6.43 5.20
CA ILE A 330 31.73 5.25 4.87
C ILE A 330 32.63 4.20 4.24
N ARG A 331 32.41 2.93 4.59
CA ARG A 331 33.17 1.80 4.04
C ARG A 331 32.98 1.70 2.52
N LYS A 332 34.08 1.56 1.77
CA LYS A 332 34.06 1.53 0.28
C LYS A 332 33.59 0.20 -0.31
N SER A 333 33.80 -0.91 0.37
CA SER A 333 33.37 -2.24 -0.08
C SER A 333 33.19 -3.23 1.08
N MET A 334 32.47 -4.32 0.85
CA MET A 334 32.27 -5.40 1.83
C MET A 334 32.25 -6.75 1.13
N ARG A 335 32.83 -7.77 1.77
CA ARG A 335 32.62 -9.17 1.36
C ARG A 335 31.50 -9.78 2.19
N LEU A 336 30.63 -10.54 1.54
CA LEU A 336 29.51 -11.23 2.17
C LEU A 336 29.50 -12.68 1.68
N HIS A 337 29.42 -13.62 2.62
CA HIS A 337 29.19 -15.04 2.34
C HIS A 337 27.72 -15.34 2.68
N TYR A 338 26.96 -15.87 1.73
CA TYR A 338 25.55 -16.13 1.94
C TYR A 338 25.04 -17.24 1.01
N GLY A 339 24.40 -18.27 1.57
CA GLY A 339 23.82 -19.37 0.80
C GLY A 339 24.84 -20.17 -0.04
N GLY A 340 26.08 -20.28 0.42
CA GLY A 340 27.18 -20.93 -0.31
C GLY A 340 27.93 -19.99 -1.25
N ASP A 341 27.33 -18.85 -1.62
CA ASP A 341 27.92 -17.90 -2.55
C ASP A 341 28.76 -16.81 -1.86
N ARG A 342 29.69 -16.27 -2.65
CA ARG A 342 30.59 -15.17 -2.26
C ARG A 342 30.24 -13.92 -3.04
N PHE A 343 29.92 -12.85 -2.32
CA PHE A 343 29.56 -11.55 -2.88
C PHE A 343 30.54 -10.46 -2.46
N LEU A 344 30.96 -9.64 -3.43
CA LEU A 344 31.64 -8.37 -3.21
C LEU A 344 30.64 -7.25 -3.41
N LEU A 345 30.32 -6.54 -2.33
CA LEU A 345 29.48 -5.34 -2.36
C LEU A 345 30.38 -4.13 -2.57
N ILE A 346 30.18 -3.39 -3.67
CA ILE A 346 30.94 -2.19 -4.02
C ILE A 346 30.03 -1.24 -4.80
N HIS A 347 30.19 0.07 -4.68
CA HIS A 347 29.34 0.99 -5.45
C HIS A 347 29.69 0.99 -6.94
N ASN A 348 30.96 1.25 -7.28
CA ASN A 348 31.43 1.27 -8.65
C ASN A 348 32.00 -0.11 -9.04
N PRO A 349 31.41 -0.81 -10.04
CA PRO A 349 31.89 -2.14 -10.44
C PRO A 349 33.29 -2.15 -11.06
N ASP A 350 33.74 -1.01 -11.59
CA ASP A 350 35.06 -0.88 -12.23
C ASP A 350 36.21 -0.86 -11.20
N GLU A 351 35.90 -0.66 -9.91
CA GLU A 351 36.86 -0.74 -8.80
C GLU A 351 37.01 -2.19 -8.25
N LYS A 352 36.45 -3.18 -8.95
CA LYS A 352 36.60 -4.60 -8.58
C LYS A 352 38.08 -4.98 -8.56
N ARG A 353 38.46 -5.75 -7.53
CA ARG A 353 39.84 -6.26 -7.37
C ARG A 353 40.12 -7.42 -8.33
N ALA A 354 41.32 -7.45 -8.91
CA ALA A 354 41.75 -8.43 -9.92
C ALA A 354 41.52 -9.90 -9.50
N ASN A 355 41.72 -10.24 -8.23
CA ASN A 355 41.66 -11.62 -7.74
C ASN A 355 40.28 -12.04 -7.19
N TRP A 356 39.20 -11.35 -7.57
CA TRP A 356 37.85 -11.69 -7.11
C TRP A 356 37.13 -12.66 -8.06
N ASN A 357 36.93 -13.89 -7.58
CA ASN A 357 36.27 -14.98 -8.30
C ASN A 357 34.80 -15.23 -7.91
N GLY A 358 34.24 -14.44 -6.98
CA GLY A 358 32.81 -14.47 -6.65
C GLY A 358 31.97 -13.50 -7.47
N TRP A 359 30.71 -13.35 -7.09
CA TRP A 359 29.78 -12.37 -7.67
C TRP A 359 30.04 -10.97 -7.11
N THR A 360 29.87 -9.94 -7.94
CA THR A 360 30.02 -8.53 -7.52
C THR A 360 28.68 -7.83 -7.61
N ILE A 361 28.19 -7.29 -6.49
CA ILE A 361 26.93 -6.55 -6.43
C ILE A 361 27.24 -5.07 -6.34
N HIS A 362 26.65 -4.30 -7.26
CA HIS A 362 26.99 -2.89 -7.43
C HIS A 362 25.81 -1.98 -7.73
N GLY A 363 26.05 -0.67 -7.62
CA GLY A 363 25.16 0.39 -8.09
C GLY A 363 25.84 1.18 -9.20
N HIS A 364 25.81 2.51 -9.12
CA HIS A 364 26.54 3.50 -9.92
C HIS A 364 26.18 3.57 -11.42
N LYS A 365 26.14 2.43 -12.09
CA LYS A 365 25.84 2.31 -13.52
C LYS A 365 24.32 2.25 -13.69
N HIS A 366 23.73 3.38 -14.06
CA HIS A 366 22.28 3.48 -14.29
C HIS A 366 21.83 2.72 -15.57
N ASN A 367 20.52 2.78 -15.85
CA ASN A 367 19.88 2.13 -17.00
C ASN A 367 20.27 2.70 -18.39
N ASN A 368 21.17 3.67 -18.45
CA ASN A 368 21.72 4.18 -19.71
C ASN A 368 22.87 3.31 -20.26
N ASN A 369 23.43 2.41 -19.45
CA ASN A 369 24.46 1.46 -19.89
C ASN A 369 24.09 0.01 -19.55
N MET A 370 22.87 -0.41 -19.91
CA MET A 370 22.42 -1.79 -19.66
C MET A 370 23.15 -2.82 -20.52
N ARG A 371 23.75 -2.43 -21.67
CA ARG A 371 24.56 -3.33 -22.50
C ARG A 371 25.66 -3.99 -21.66
N ASP A 372 26.38 -3.19 -20.87
CA ASP A 372 27.51 -3.69 -20.08
C ASP A 372 27.13 -3.99 -18.63
N TYR A 373 26.14 -3.26 -18.09
CA TYR A 373 25.71 -3.31 -16.68
C TYR A 373 24.21 -3.63 -16.53
N PRO A 374 23.73 -4.76 -17.08
CA PRO A 374 22.37 -5.22 -16.83
C PRO A 374 22.19 -5.64 -15.36
N PHE A 375 20.97 -6.00 -14.97
CA PHE A 375 20.68 -6.49 -13.61
C PHE A 375 21.53 -7.71 -13.25
N ILE A 376 21.70 -8.67 -14.16
CA ILE A 376 22.67 -9.78 -14.04
C ILE A 376 23.49 -9.89 -15.32
N ASN A 377 24.81 -9.84 -15.17
CA ASN A 377 25.79 -10.14 -16.22
C ASN A 377 26.58 -11.40 -15.83
N GLY A 378 26.21 -12.54 -16.39
CA GLY A 378 26.82 -13.83 -16.09
C GLY A 378 28.30 -13.89 -16.48
N LYS A 379 28.64 -13.34 -17.66
CA LYS A 379 30.02 -13.28 -18.15
C LYS A 379 30.96 -12.56 -17.19
N ARG A 380 30.52 -11.43 -16.61
CA ARG A 380 31.33 -10.61 -15.68
C ARG A 380 31.13 -11.00 -14.22
N LYS A 381 30.18 -11.89 -13.91
CA LYS A 381 29.67 -12.18 -12.57
C LYS A 381 29.30 -10.90 -11.79
N THR A 382 28.54 -10.01 -12.41
CA THR A 382 28.08 -8.76 -11.78
C THR A 382 26.55 -8.69 -11.67
N ILE A 383 26.08 -8.08 -10.58
CA ILE A 383 24.66 -7.84 -10.30
C ILE A 383 24.47 -6.35 -10.01
N ASN A 384 23.68 -5.67 -10.82
CA ASN A 384 23.42 -4.24 -10.69
C ASN A 384 22.12 -3.99 -9.93
N VAL A 385 22.21 -3.47 -8.71
CA VAL A 385 21.07 -3.20 -7.82
C VAL A 385 20.66 -1.72 -7.78
N GLY A 386 21.06 -0.93 -8.79
CA GLY A 386 20.56 0.41 -8.99
C GLY A 386 19.03 0.44 -9.10
N VAL A 387 18.40 1.48 -8.53
CA VAL A 387 16.93 1.54 -8.40
C VAL A 387 16.18 1.39 -9.73
N GLU A 388 16.78 1.79 -10.86
CA GLU A 388 16.18 1.67 -12.18
C GLU A 388 16.02 0.21 -12.63
N LEU A 389 16.93 -0.68 -12.23
CA LEU A 389 16.95 -2.09 -12.63
C LEU A 389 16.16 -2.99 -11.67
N THR A 390 15.84 -2.47 -10.49
CA THR A 390 15.19 -3.19 -9.38
C THR A 390 13.74 -2.78 -9.15
N ASN A 391 13.12 -2.10 -10.12
CA ASN A 391 11.77 -1.55 -10.01
C ASN A 391 11.60 -0.58 -8.82
N TYR A 392 12.65 0.17 -8.50
CA TYR A 392 12.69 1.13 -7.41
C TYR A 392 12.37 0.50 -6.05
N ARG A 393 12.82 -0.75 -5.83
CA ARG A 393 12.56 -1.56 -4.63
C ARG A 393 13.81 -2.33 -4.19
N PRO A 394 14.00 -2.55 -2.88
CA PRO A 394 15.05 -3.45 -2.41
C PRO A 394 14.87 -4.87 -2.94
N VAL A 395 15.97 -5.52 -3.29
CA VAL A 395 16.02 -6.90 -3.81
C VAL A 395 16.51 -7.82 -2.71
N SER A 396 15.80 -8.94 -2.47
CA SER A 396 16.22 -9.94 -1.50
C SER A 396 17.40 -10.74 -2.04
N LEU A 397 18.40 -11.00 -1.20
CA LEU A 397 19.53 -11.86 -1.56
C LEU A 397 19.09 -13.32 -1.77
N ASP A 398 18.11 -13.80 -1.00
CA ASP A 398 17.49 -15.12 -1.22
C ASP A 398 16.81 -15.20 -2.59
N TYR A 399 16.20 -14.11 -3.06
CA TYR A 399 15.62 -14.08 -4.40
C TYR A 399 16.70 -14.25 -5.46
N LEU A 400 17.85 -13.58 -5.31
CA LEU A 400 18.98 -13.77 -6.23
C LEU A 400 19.40 -15.25 -6.24
N LEU A 401 19.63 -15.86 -5.08
CA LEU A 401 19.98 -17.28 -4.99
C LEU A 401 18.93 -18.20 -5.65
N SER A 402 17.64 -17.91 -5.47
CA SER A 402 16.56 -18.69 -6.07
C SER A 402 16.54 -18.67 -7.61
N LEU A 403 17.25 -17.73 -8.23
CA LEU A 403 17.35 -17.65 -9.69
C LEU A 403 18.37 -18.62 -10.27
N ASP A 404 19.21 -19.24 -9.43
CA ASP A 404 20.39 -19.99 -9.86
C ASP A 404 21.29 -19.09 -10.74
N ILE A 405 21.93 -18.10 -10.11
CA ILE A 405 22.61 -16.99 -10.81
C ILE A 405 23.76 -17.46 -11.70
N ASP A 406 24.43 -18.57 -11.35
CA ASP A 406 25.53 -19.10 -12.15
C ASP A 406 25.07 -19.66 -13.50
N SER A 407 23.82 -20.13 -13.63
CA SER A 407 23.27 -20.55 -14.93
C SER A 407 22.73 -19.40 -15.78
N ILE A 408 22.72 -18.16 -15.27
CA ILE A 408 22.24 -16.98 -16.02
C ILE A 408 23.38 -16.35 -16.79
N ARG A 409 23.27 -16.36 -18.13
CA ARG A 409 24.14 -15.62 -19.03
C ARG A 409 23.87 -14.11 -18.94
N ARG A 410 22.59 -13.72 -18.92
CA ARG A 410 22.17 -12.31 -18.90
C ARG A 410 20.74 -12.11 -18.38
N MET A 411 20.50 -11.02 -17.64
CA MET A 411 19.16 -10.58 -17.24
C MET A 411 19.12 -9.05 -17.17
N GLU A 412 18.37 -8.40 -18.06
CA GLU A 412 18.39 -6.92 -18.20
C GLU A 412 17.90 -6.18 -16.95
N THR A 413 16.74 -6.58 -16.41
CA THR A 413 16.13 -5.99 -15.21
C THR A 413 15.59 -7.11 -14.32
N ILE A 414 15.24 -6.81 -13.08
CA ILE A 414 14.60 -7.79 -12.18
C ILE A 414 13.28 -8.37 -12.73
N SER A 415 12.65 -7.71 -13.70
CA SER A 415 11.41 -8.16 -14.35
C SER A 415 11.63 -8.93 -15.65
N SER A 416 12.86 -8.94 -16.18
CA SER A 416 13.18 -9.59 -17.44
C SER A 416 13.25 -11.10 -17.26
N LYS A 417 12.91 -11.87 -18.30
CA LYS A 417 13.18 -13.31 -18.31
C LYS A 417 14.71 -13.51 -18.33
N PRO A 418 15.28 -14.35 -17.46
CA PRO A 418 16.71 -14.64 -17.49
C PRO A 418 17.05 -15.42 -18.76
N GLU A 419 18.10 -14.99 -19.43
CA GLU A 419 18.76 -15.75 -20.49
C GLU A 419 19.83 -16.62 -19.84
N ARG A 420 19.72 -17.94 -20.04
CA ARG A 420 20.66 -18.93 -19.51
C ARG A 420 21.70 -19.32 -20.56
N TRP A 421 22.77 -19.97 -20.12
CA TRP A 421 23.86 -20.44 -21.01
C TRP A 421 23.41 -21.46 -22.03
#